data_AF-A0A2T6BTR0-F1
#
_entry.id   AF-A0A2T6BTR0-F1
#
_cell.length_a   1.000
_cell.length_b   1.000
_cell.length_c   1.000
_cell.angle_alpha   90.00
_cell.angle_beta   90.00
_cell.angle_gamma   90.00
#
_symmetry.space_group_name_H-M   'P 1'
#
loop_
_entity.id
_entity.type
_entity.pdbx_description
1 polymer ?
#
loop_
_entity_poly.entity_id
_entity_poly.type
_entity_poly.pdbx_seq_one_letter_code
_entity_poly.pdbx_strand_id
1 'polypeptide(L)'
;MIYKQLDINSVKNKSSKLVSFLNHKLKSLATHSINIIFLGETHNNQIDQTVTRELLINPPVVTPNDTRIILERGLNQVYNVFSALTDQRTEPHLNLNRQERSDLIAKMVLTAIKQDDKKTIYIVCGEEHSKEIYESLDKQKIENSIFISKPSVV
;
A
#
# COMPACT_ATOMS: atom_id res chain seq x y z
N MET A 1 9.83 13.46 -2.68
CA MET A 1 9.39 12.06 -2.82
C MET A 1 9.25 11.74 -4.30
N ILE A 2 9.49 10.51 -4.74
CA ILE A 2 9.24 10.12 -6.14
C ILE A 2 7.90 9.38 -6.21
N TYR A 3 6.97 9.83 -7.05
CA TYR A 3 5.70 9.15 -7.33
C TYR A 3 5.79 8.29 -8.60
N LYS A 4 5.47 6.99 -8.51
CA LYS A 4 5.39 6.06 -9.64
C LYS A 4 4.07 5.30 -9.63
N GLN A 5 3.26 5.48 -10.66
CA GLN A 5 2.06 4.67 -10.88
C GLN A 5 2.36 3.56 -11.88
N LEU A 6 1.96 2.33 -11.55
CA LEU A 6 2.20 1.16 -12.40
C LEU A 6 1.16 1.07 -13.52
N ASP A 7 1.63 0.92 -14.76
CA ASP A 7 0.75 0.59 -15.88
C ASP A 7 0.45 -0.91 -15.88
N ILE A 8 -0.78 -1.26 -15.49
CA ILE A 8 -1.25 -2.65 -15.42
C ILE A 8 -2.16 -3.02 -16.60
N ASN A 9 -2.41 -2.12 -17.55
CA ASN A 9 -3.36 -2.33 -18.65
C ASN A 9 -3.06 -3.58 -19.48
N SER A 10 -1.77 -3.90 -19.65
CA SER A 10 -1.30 -5.06 -20.41
C SER A 10 -1.51 -6.41 -19.69
N VAL A 11 -1.89 -6.42 -18.42
CA VAL A 11 -1.98 -7.62 -17.56
C VAL A 11 -3.31 -7.80 -16.83
N LYS A 12 -4.32 -6.93 -17.09
CA LYS A 12 -5.59 -6.85 -16.36
C LYS A 12 -6.43 -8.13 -16.30
N ASN A 13 -6.23 -9.07 -17.23
CA ASN A 13 -7.22 -10.12 -17.47
C ASN A 13 -7.05 -11.36 -16.56
N LYS A 14 -5.96 -11.47 -15.78
CA LYS A 14 -5.69 -12.64 -14.92
C LYS A 14 -4.90 -12.26 -13.67
N SER A 15 -5.42 -12.60 -12.49
CA SER A 15 -4.78 -12.35 -11.18
C SER A 15 -3.35 -12.89 -11.11
N SER A 16 -3.10 -14.11 -11.61
CA SER A 16 -1.76 -14.71 -11.60
C SER A 16 -0.72 -13.96 -12.44
N LYS A 17 -1.14 -13.41 -13.60
CA LYS A 17 -0.27 -12.57 -14.44
C LYS A 17 0.03 -11.24 -13.74
N LEU A 18 -0.99 -10.64 -13.12
CA LEU A 18 -0.83 -9.39 -12.39
C LEU A 18 0.09 -9.55 -11.17
N VAL A 19 -0.09 -10.61 -10.37
CA VAL A 19 0.81 -10.94 -9.25
C VAL A 19 2.24 -11.14 -9.75
N SER A 20 2.44 -11.90 -10.83
CA SER A 20 3.79 -12.13 -11.40
C SER A 20 4.45 -10.82 -11.86
N PHE A 21 3.70 -9.97 -12.56
CA PHE A 21 4.16 -8.65 -13.00
C PHE A 21 4.55 -7.77 -11.81
N LEU A 22 3.68 -7.68 -10.79
CA LEU A 22 3.92 -6.86 -9.60
C LEU A 22 5.09 -7.39 -8.78
N ASN A 23 5.23 -8.70 -8.62
CA ASN A 23 6.36 -9.30 -7.93
C ASN A 23 7.70 -8.93 -8.55
N HIS A 24 7.77 -8.89 -9.88
CA HIS A 24 8.97 -8.44 -10.59
C HIS A 24 9.17 -6.92 -10.50
N LYS A 25 8.13 -6.14 -10.80
CA LYS A 25 8.22 -4.67 -10.88
C LYS A 25 8.46 -4.02 -9.53
N LEU A 26 7.76 -4.43 -8.47
CA LEU A 26 7.92 -3.84 -7.15
C LEU A 26 9.34 -4.02 -6.62
N LYS A 27 9.95 -5.20 -6.79
CA LYS A 27 11.37 -5.44 -6.45
C LYS A 27 12.32 -4.49 -7.17
N SER A 28 12.10 -4.24 -8.46
CA SER A 28 12.95 -3.33 -9.24
C SER A 28 12.78 -1.85 -8.90
N LEU A 29 11.65 -1.47 -8.30
CA LEU A 29 11.30 -0.08 -8.02
C LEU A 29 11.53 0.32 -6.56
N ALA A 30 11.46 -0.63 -5.64
CA ALA A 30 11.70 -0.41 -4.22
C ALA A 30 13.19 -0.32 -3.89
N THR A 31 13.83 0.71 -4.43
CA THR A 31 15.28 0.93 -4.34
C THR A 31 15.67 2.02 -3.33
N HIS A 32 14.69 2.59 -2.63
CA HIS A 32 14.89 3.71 -1.72
C HIS A 32 14.97 3.23 -0.27
N SER A 33 15.48 4.08 0.62
CA SER A 33 15.52 3.76 2.06
C SER A 33 14.12 3.66 2.66
N ILE A 34 13.15 4.39 2.08
CA ILE A 34 11.74 4.32 2.45
C ILE A 34 10.92 4.01 1.20
N ASN A 35 10.13 2.93 1.25
CA ASN A 35 9.28 2.48 0.16
C ASN A 35 7.83 2.44 0.65
N ILE A 36 6.98 3.24 0.03
CA ILE A 36 5.55 3.33 0.33
C ILE A 36 4.80 2.76 -0.86
N ILE A 37 4.10 1.64 -0.66
CA ILE A 37 3.50 0.83 -1.73
C ILE A 37 1.99 0.79 -1.51
N PHE A 38 1.24 1.31 -2.47
CA PHE A 38 -0.21 1.31 -2.46
C PHE A 38 -0.76 0.17 -3.29
N LEU A 39 -1.65 -0.60 -2.68
CA LEU A 39 -2.44 -1.64 -3.30
C LEU A 39 -3.85 -1.09 -3.47
N GLY A 40 -4.06 -0.34 -4.56
CA GLY A 40 -5.36 0.21 -4.91
C GLY A 40 -6.34 -0.90 -5.28
N GLU A 41 -7.55 -0.80 -4.78
CA GLU A 41 -8.61 -1.75 -5.07
C GLU A 41 -9.94 -1.07 -5.43
N THR A 42 -10.73 -1.78 -6.25
CA THR A 42 -12.15 -1.52 -6.40
C THR A 42 -12.93 -2.46 -5.50
N HIS A 43 -13.88 -1.91 -4.73
CA HIS A 43 -14.68 -2.69 -3.79
C HIS A 43 -15.39 -3.85 -4.50
N ASN A 44 -15.35 -5.05 -3.91
CA ASN A 44 -15.89 -6.30 -4.46
C ASN A 44 -15.27 -6.79 -5.78
N ASN A 45 -14.16 -6.20 -6.26
CA ASN A 45 -13.44 -6.73 -7.40
C ASN A 45 -12.58 -7.95 -6.98
N GLN A 46 -12.92 -9.13 -7.51
CA GLN A 46 -12.24 -10.38 -7.14
C GLN A 46 -10.78 -10.44 -7.58
N ILE A 47 -10.42 -9.80 -8.70
CA ILE A 47 -9.03 -9.77 -9.19
C ILE A 47 -8.18 -8.95 -8.23
N ASP A 48 -8.63 -7.75 -7.87
CA ASP A 48 -7.93 -6.90 -6.90
C ASP A 48 -7.79 -7.59 -5.54
N GLN A 49 -8.87 -8.20 -5.03
CA GLN A 49 -8.80 -8.93 -3.76
C GLN A 49 -7.81 -10.09 -3.79
N THR A 50 -7.81 -10.87 -4.88
CA THR A 50 -6.87 -11.99 -5.04
C THR A 50 -5.43 -11.46 -5.09
N VAL A 51 -5.17 -10.44 -5.91
CA VAL A 51 -3.83 -9.88 -6.09
C VAL A 51 -3.32 -9.26 -4.79
N THR A 52 -4.13 -8.44 -4.12
CA THR A 52 -3.78 -7.82 -2.84
C THR A 52 -3.50 -8.90 -1.79
N ARG A 53 -4.35 -9.92 -1.67
CA ARG A 53 -4.13 -11.01 -0.71
C ARG A 53 -2.81 -11.74 -0.97
N GLU A 54 -2.53 -12.12 -2.22
CA GLU A 54 -1.28 -12.78 -2.59
C GLU A 54 -0.05 -11.92 -2.28
N LEU A 55 -0.11 -10.62 -2.60
CA LEU A 55 0.97 -9.69 -2.31
C LEU A 55 1.17 -9.44 -0.81
N LEU A 56 0.14 -9.55 0.02
CA LEU A 56 0.30 -9.38 1.47
C LEU A 56 0.78 -10.68 2.14
N ILE A 57 0.38 -11.86 1.64
CA ILE A 57 0.88 -13.15 2.14
C ILE A 57 2.36 -13.32 1.77
N ASN A 58 2.74 -12.97 0.55
CA ASN A 58 4.11 -13.05 0.05
C ASN A 58 4.57 -11.69 -0.49
N PRO A 59 4.85 -10.70 0.39
CA PRO A 59 5.27 -9.38 -0.07
C PRO A 59 6.54 -9.47 -0.90
N PRO A 60 6.53 -8.98 -2.16
CA PRO A 60 7.69 -9.08 -3.03
C PRO A 60 8.87 -8.25 -2.52
N VAL A 61 8.57 -7.23 -1.73
CA VAL A 61 9.54 -6.41 -1.01
C VAL A 61 9.22 -6.57 0.47
N VAL A 62 9.99 -7.40 1.17
CA VAL A 62 9.87 -7.55 2.61
C VAL A 62 11.25 -7.48 3.23
N THR A 63 11.38 -6.67 4.26
CA THR A 63 12.48 -6.74 5.21
C THR A 63 11.87 -7.10 6.55
N PRO A 64 12.25 -8.25 7.15
CA PRO A 64 11.76 -8.64 8.47
C PRO A 64 11.94 -7.50 9.47
N ASN A 65 10.94 -7.29 10.33
CA ASN A 65 10.88 -6.21 11.32
C ASN A 65 10.83 -4.76 10.78
N ASP A 66 11.09 -4.52 9.49
CA ASP A 66 11.06 -3.18 8.87
C ASP A 66 9.81 -2.92 8.02
N THR A 67 8.89 -3.89 7.95
CA THR A 67 7.69 -3.82 7.09
C THR A 67 6.41 -3.61 7.91
N ARG A 68 5.58 -2.64 7.47
CA ARG A 68 4.27 -2.31 8.04
C ARG A 68 3.19 -2.46 6.98
N ILE A 69 2.05 -3.03 7.34
CA ILE A 69 0.83 -3.02 6.53
C ILE A 69 -0.16 -2.06 7.19
N ILE A 70 -0.72 -1.14 6.42
CA ILE A 70 -1.80 -0.25 6.84
C ILE A 70 -3.03 -0.57 5.99
N LEU A 71 -4.14 -0.86 6.65
CA LEU A 71 -5.42 -1.12 6.00
C LEU A 71 -6.35 0.07 6.17
N GLU A 72 -6.96 0.53 5.09
CA GLU A 72 -8.13 1.41 5.16
C GLU A 72 -9.27 0.71 5.94
N ARG A 73 -10.09 1.50 6.65
CA ARG A 73 -11.16 0.98 7.50
C ARG A 73 -12.08 0.01 6.74
N GLY A 74 -12.48 -1.07 7.38
CA GLY A 74 -13.31 -2.13 6.79
C GLY A 74 -12.56 -3.14 5.92
N LEU A 75 -11.36 -2.81 5.43
CA LEU A 75 -10.56 -3.75 4.62
C LEU A 75 -9.87 -4.82 5.47
N ASN A 76 -9.74 -4.60 6.77
CA ASN A 76 -9.30 -5.61 7.73
C ASN A 76 -10.22 -6.85 7.78
N GLN A 77 -11.49 -6.71 7.40
CA GLN A 77 -12.43 -7.85 7.30
C GLN A 77 -12.23 -8.65 6.01
N VAL A 78 -11.69 -8.02 4.96
CA VAL A 78 -11.44 -8.62 3.65
C VAL A 78 -10.05 -9.26 3.58
N TYR A 79 -9.07 -8.56 4.15
CA TYR A 79 -7.65 -8.90 4.15
C TYR A 79 -7.21 -9.17 5.57
N ASN A 80 -7.51 -10.36 6.06
CA ASN A 80 -6.98 -10.82 7.33
C ASN A 80 -5.65 -11.52 7.08
N VAL A 81 -4.56 -10.76 7.10
CA VAL A 81 -3.23 -11.28 6.81
C VAL A 81 -2.50 -11.49 8.12
N PHE A 82 -2.57 -12.71 8.64
CA PHE A 82 -1.74 -13.12 9.75
C PHE A 82 -0.38 -13.57 9.22
N SER A 83 0.59 -12.66 9.23
CA SER A 83 1.99 -13.00 9.01
C SER A 83 2.80 -12.58 10.22
N ALA A 84 3.60 -13.50 10.76
CA ALA A 84 4.54 -13.20 11.84
C ALA A 84 5.65 -12.21 11.43
N LEU A 85 5.74 -11.88 10.14
CA LEU A 85 6.81 -11.05 9.57
C LEU A 85 6.42 -9.58 9.38
N THR A 86 5.14 -9.22 9.58
CA THR A 86 4.64 -7.88 9.26
C THR A 86 3.74 -7.33 10.37
N ASP A 87 4.04 -6.11 10.83
CA ASP A 87 3.15 -5.36 11.73
C ASP A 87 1.97 -4.80 10.93
N GLN A 88 0.75 -5.08 11.35
CA GLN A 88 -0.48 -4.63 10.68
C GLN A 88 -1.20 -3.60 11.56
N ARG A 89 -1.58 -2.47 10.96
CA ARG A 89 -2.44 -1.45 11.56
C ARG A 89 -3.64 -1.20 10.66
N THR A 90 -4.79 -0.89 11.26
CA THR A 90 -6.00 -0.52 10.53
C THR A 90 -6.37 0.91 10.87
N GLU A 91 -6.80 1.68 9.87
CA GLU A 91 -7.42 2.98 10.08
C GLU A 91 -8.58 2.85 11.09
N PRO A 92 -8.59 3.62 12.20
CA PRO A 92 -9.65 3.54 13.18
C PRO A 92 -10.97 4.05 12.62
N HIS A 93 -12.08 3.50 13.10
CA HIS A 93 -13.43 3.93 12.74
C HIS A 93 -13.79 5.25 13.43
N LEU A 94 -13.32 6.36 12.86
CA LEU A 94 -13.64 7.72 13.29
C LEU A 94 -14.60 8.39 12.30
N ASN A 95 -15.41 9.33 12.79
CA ASN A 95 -16.31 10.12 11.95
C ASN A 95 -15.53 11.28 11.30
N LEU A 96 -14.68 10.94 10.34
CA LEU A 96 -13.84 11.86 9.59
C LEU A 96 -14.29 11.94 8.12
N ASN A 97 -14.14 13.12 7.52
CA ASN A 97 -14.35 13.29 6.10
C ASN A 97 -13.20 12.64 5.29
N ARG A 98 -13.36 12.54 3.97
CA ARG A 98 -12.40 11.86 3.09
C ARG A 98 -10.97 12.40 3.22
N GLN A 99 -10.79 13.72 3.19
CA GLN A 99 -9.46 14.35 3.30
C GLN A 99 -8.82 14.11 4.67
N GLU A 100 -9.60 14.22 5.75
CA GLU A 100 -9.14 13.96 7.10
C GLU A 100 -8.70 12.50 7.29
N ARG A 101 -9.36 11.56 6.61
CA ARG A 101 -8.96 10.15 6.57
C ARG A 101 -7.64 9.95 5.83
N SER A 102 -7.45 10.64 4.70
CA SER A 102 -6.17 10.60 3.98
C SER A 102 -5.02 11.14 4.83
N ASP A 103 -5.25 12.25 5.54
CA ASP A 103 -4.31 12.84 6.49
C ASP A 103 -4.02 11.91 7.69
N LEU A 104 -5.03 11.19 8.17
CA LEU A 104 -4.87 10.20 9.23
C LEU A 104 -3.99 9.04 8.79
N ILE A 105 -4.23 8.46 7.61
CA ILE A 105 -3.40 7.38 7.07
C ILE A 105 -1.98 7.89 6.81
N ALA A 106 -1.81 9.10 6.27
CA ALA A 106 -0.50 9.73 6.12
C ALA A 106 0.24 9.86 7.47
N LYS A 107 -0.46 10.25 8.55
CA LYS A 107 0.12 10.26 9.91
C LYS A 107 0.52 8.85 10.37
N MET A 108 -0.29 7.82 10.10
CA MET A 108 0.07 6.44 10.42
C MET A 108 1.35 5.99 9.70
N VAL A 109 1.54 6.40 8.45
CA VAL A 109 2.78 6.17 7.69
C VAL A 109 3.97 6.88 8.33
N LEU A 110 3.80 8.15 8.72
CA LEU A 110 4.86 8.90 9.39
C LEU A 110 5.23 8.30 10.74
N THR A 111 4.26 7.84 11.53
CA THR A 111 4.50 7.11 12.77
C THR A 111 5.30 5.85 12.49
N ALA A 112 4.90 5.05 11.49
CA ALA A 112 5.63 3.84 11.11
C ALA A 112 7.10 4.15 10.78
N ILE A 113 7.36 5.21 9.99
CA ILE A 113 8.72 5.58 9.59
C ILE A 113 9.52 6.17 10.75
N LYS A 114 8.99 7.18 11.42
CA LYS A 114 9.76 8.03 12.36
C LYS A 114 9.84 7.48 13.77
N GLN A 115 8.82 6.73 14.20
CA GLN A 115 8.72 6.21 15.56
C GLN A 115 9.05 4.72 15.63
N ASP A 116 8.62 3.96 14.61
CA ASP A 116 8.75 2.49 14.62
C ASP A 116 9.84 1.96 13.67
N ASP A 117 10.62 2.87 13.06
CA ASP A 117 11.72 2.61 12.12
C ASP A 117 11.36 1.68 10.95
N LYS A 118 10.14 1.84 10.40
CA LYS A 118 9.67 1.06 9.26
C LYS A 118 10.14 1.67 7.95
N LYS A 119 10.76 0.82 7.12
CA LYS A 119 11.32 1.21 5.83
C LYS A 119 10.41 0.83 4.66
N THR A 120 9.55 -0.16 4.85
CA THR A 120 8.58 -0.57 3.82
C THR A 120 7.18 -0.49 4.40
N ILE A 121 6.30 0.26 3.74
CA ILE A 121 4.91 0.41 4.15
C ILE A 121 4.00 0.00 2.99
N TYR A 122 3.23 -1.05 3.18
CA TYR A 122 2.13 -1.42 2.29
C TYR A 122 0.84 -0.77 2.77
N ILE A 123 0.08 -0.20 1.86
CA ILE A 123 -1.18 0.48 2.16
C ILE A 123 -2.26 -0.08 1.25
N VAL A 124 -3.28 -0.69 1.84
CA VAL A 124 -4.45 -1.17 1.11
C VAL A 124 -5.55 -0.14 1.27
N CYS A 125 -5.99 0.42 0.15
CA CYS A 125 -7.00 1.48 0.13
C CYS A 125 -7.74 1.49 -1.21
N GLY A 126 -8.82 2.27 -1.29
CA GLY A 126 -9.44 2.56 -2.59
C GLY A 126 -8.45 3.23 -3.55
N GLU A 127 -8.58 2.97 -4.86
CA GLU A 127 -7.67 3.52 -5.88
C GLU A 127 -7.49 5.04 -5.77
N GLU A 128 -8.61 5.77 -5.75
CA GLU A 128 -8.61 7.23 -5.68
C GLU A 128 -8.03 7.78 -4.37
N HIS A 129 -8.08 6.99 -3.29
CA HIS A 129 -7.58 7.40 -1.99
C HIS A 129 -6.04 7.35 -1.93
N SER A 130 -5.40 6.51 -2.75
CA SER A 130 -3.94 6.43 -2.81
C SER A 130 -3.29 7.78 -3.15
N LYS A 131 -3.88 8.51 -4.11
CA LYS A 131 -3.39 9.81 -4.55
C LYS A 131 -3.58 10.89 -3.48
N GLU A 132 -4.71 10.89 -2.79
CA GLU A 132 -4.96 11.86 -1.70
C GLU A 132 -3.97 11.65 -0.55
N ILE A 133 -3.68 10.40 -0.19
CA ILE A 133 -2.68 10.08 0.84
C ILE A 133 -1.28 10.48 0.39
N TYR A 134 -0.92 10.28 -0.90
CA TYR A 134 0.33 10.80 -1.46
C TYR A 134 0.45 12.31 -1.28
N GLU A 135 -0.57 13.08 -1.65
CA GLU A 135 -0.58 14.53 -1.55
C GLU A 135 -0.43 15.00 -0.09
N SER A 136 -1.05 14.28 0.86
CA SER A 136 -0.87 14.53 2.30
C SER A 136 0.56 14.22 2.78
N LEU A 137 1.20 13.17 2.25
CA LEU A 137 2.58 12.78 2.60
C LEU A 137 3.65 13.67 1.94
N ASP A 138 3.43 14.14 0.72
CA ASP A 138 4.41 14.95 -0.02
C ASP A 138 4.66 16.30 0.67
N LYS A 139 3.62 16.86 1.31
CA LYS A 139 3.73 18.04 2.19
C LYS A 139 4.72 17.86 3.34
N GLN A 140 4.99 16.62 3.74
CA GLN A 140 5.84 16.26 4.88
C GLN A 140 7.31 16.02 4.46
N LYS A 141 7.62 16.09 3.17
CA LYS A 141 8.98 16.02 2.59
C LYS A 141 9.84 14.88 3.15
N ILE A 142 9.32 13.65 3.11
CA ILE A 142 10.08 12.47 3.52
C ILE A 142 11.26 12.27 2.56
N GLU A 143 12.48 12.42 3.05
CA GLU A 143 13.70 12.27 2.25
C GLU A 143 13.92 10.81 1.82
N ASN A 144 14.60 10.62 0.68
CA ASN A 144 14.95 9.30 0.14
C ASN A 144 13.79 8.30 0.16
N SER A 145 12.60 8.77 -0.24
CA SER A 145 11.37 7.98 -0.26
C SER A 145 10.80 7.85 -1.67
N ILE A 146 10.26 6.66 -1.95
CA ILE A 146 9.48 6.38 -3.15
C ILE A 146 8.05 5.98 -2.78
N PHE A 147 7.12 6.46 -3.59
CA PHE A 147 5.72 6.12 -3.57
C PHE A 147 5.39 5.33 -4.83
N ILE A 148 4.87 4.11 -4.67
CA ILE A 148 4.51 3.22 -5.78
C ILE A 148 3.03 2.89 -5.68
N SER A 149 2.25 3.25 -6.69
CA SER A 149 0.82 2.96 -6.75
C SER A 149 0.50 1.85 -7.75
N LYS A 150 -0.11 0.76 -7.28
CA LYS A 150 -0.86 -0.17 -8.12
C LYS A 150 -2.31 0.35 -8.23
N PRO A 151 -2.79 0.78 -9.41
CA PRO A 151 -4.20 1.13 -9.60
C PRO A 151 -5.10 -0.11 -9.51
N SER A 152 -6.41 0.10 -9.35
CA SER A 152 -7.37 -1.00 -9.34
C SER A 152 -7.56 -1.61 -10.75
N VAL A 153 -8.07 -2.84 -10.81
CA VAL A 153 -8.44 -3.46 -12.08
C VAL A 153 -9.93 -3.21 -12.30
N VAL A 154 -10.25 -2.26 -13.18
CA VAL A 154 -11.62 -2.05 -13.70
C VAL A 154 -12.01 -3.16 -14.66
#